data_AF-A0A094C832-F1
#
_entry.id   AF-A0A094C832-F1
#
_cell.length_a   1.000
_cell.length_b   1.000
_cell.length_c   1.000
_cell.angle_alpha   90.00
_cell.angle_beta   90.00
_cell.angle_gamma   90.00
#
_symmetry.space_group_name_H-M   'P 1'
#
loop_
_entity.id
_entity.type
_entity.pdbx_description
1 polymer ?
#
loop_
_entity_poly.entity_id
_entity_poly.type
_entity_poly.pdbx_seq_one_letter_code
_entity_poly.pdbx_strand_id
1 'polypeptide(L)'
;MSLLTRTARCARTLPNLSTPPSHLQCLLRAPAALPPSRHLQRRAINSSPSPSSNNEPSTEEHKRLREAAEERRQYYKRRSIYNGIGFVTGMVAIWVIATSVDLPTKPTKLDSRPGYDARLQDPLIVVGTERKAVVQKMGEDAEENTDTVETGTSTVPTFPRLIQFDDEEMDGKDKGEMASPTEYQLMGLGIRKVSFLSIQVYVVGMYVATDDIAQLQRTLIKKIDPIATTLVAGEKDTLKERLMDPKEGEEVWNHILSSTSVRTLFRIVPVRDTDFGHMRDAYVRAVTAQARKNPEEFGDDKFGQSVAELKAMFGHGNVPKGRELVLARSGKGALAAWFDAGKAGPQRLGEVDDERISRALWLHYLAGNHVASEAARKSIVDGIMEFVERPVGTVATQVHV
;
A
#
# COMPACT_ATOMS: atom_id res chain seq x y z
N MET A 1 9.58 50.34 35.49
CA MET A 1 10.71 51.29 35.48
C MET A 1 11.90 50.64 36.18
N SER A 2 13.07 50.69 35.55
CA SER A 2 14.45 50.45 36.06
C SER A 2 14.79 49.04 36.56
N LEU A 3 15.45 48.17 35.78
CA LEU A 3 16.88 48.16 35.39
C LEU A 3 17.86 48.27 36.57
N LEU A 4 18.65 47.21 36.78
CA LEU A 4 20.08 47.29 37.11
C LEU A 4 20.76 45.94 36.92
N THR A 5 21.69 45.92 35.97
CA THR A 5 22.72 44.92 35.69
C THR A 5 23.91 45.09 36.65
N ARG A 6 24.59 43.99 37.01
CA ARG A 6 26.05 44.00 37.17
C ARG A 6 26.69 42.60 37.06
N THR A 7 27.80 42.60 36.33
CA THR A 7 28.71 41.53 35.91
C THR A 7 29.83 41.25 36.92
N ALA A 8 30.37 40.01 36.94
CA ALA A 8 31.81 39.66 37.05
C ALA A 8 31.97 38.13 37.09
N ARG A 9 32.32 37.44 35.98
CA ARG A 9 33.68 36.93 35.63
C ARG A 9 34.62 36.64 36.83
N CYS A 10 34.98 35.37 36.99
CA CYS A 10 36.38 34.99 37.22
C CYS A 10 36.65 33.55 36.74
N ALA A 11 37.54 33.44 35.76
CA ALA A 11 38.12 32.19 35.26
C ALA A 11 39.32 31.81 36.14
N ARG A 12 39.58 30.50 36.31
CA ARG A 12 40.92 29.97 36.59
C ARG A 12 41.19 28.73 35.76
N THR A 13 42.39 28.76 35.23
CA THR A 13 43.07 27.97 34.20
C THR A 13 43.93 26.85 34.80
N LEU A 14 43.91 25.69 34.12
CA LEU A 14 45.05 24.79 33.78
C LEU A 14 45.75 23.97 34.91
N PRO A 15 46.46 22.85 34.62
CA PRO A 15 47.06 22.48 33.32
C PRO A 15 46.97 20.99 32.85
N ASN A 16 47.33 20.85 31.57
CA ASN A 16 47.76 19.64 30.85
C ASN A 16 48.88 18.85 31.56
N LEU A 17 48.88 17.53 31.38
CA LEU A 17 50.11 16.71 31.43
C LEU A 17 50.02 15.56 30.41
N SER A 18 51.12 15.40 29.69
CA SER A 18 51.35 14.52 28.55
C SER A 18 52.28 13.36 28.91
N THR A 19 52.02 12.20 28.28
CA THR A 19 52.97 11.16 27.79
C THR A 19 53.65 10.14 28.76
N PRO A 20 54.07 8.95 28.24
CA PRO A 20 54.06 7.62 28.92
C PRO A 20 55.45 7.15 29.41
N PRO A 21 55.62 5.88 29.90
CA PRO A 21 56.11 4.80 29.01
C PRO A 21 55.79 3.30 29.39
N SER A 22 55.84 2.46 28.35
CA SER A 22 56.40 1.08 28.20
C SER A 22 56.10 -0.12 29.14
N HIS A 23 55.79 -1.24 28.44
CA HIS A 23 56.21 -2.66 28.65
C HIS A 23 55.55 -3.51 29.76
N LEU A 24 54.77 -4.52 29.33
CA LEU A 24 55.07 -5.94 29.56
C LEU A 24 54.21 -6.85 28.66
N GLN A 25 54.88 -7.82 28.04
CA GLN A 25 54.37 -8.84 27.13
C GLN A 25 53.75 -10.01 27.89
N CYS A 26 52.68 -10.62 27.36
CA CYS A 26 52.49 -12.08 27.42
C CYS A 26 51.47 -12.60 26.38
N LEU A 27 52.01 -13.32 25.39
CA LEU A 27 51.58 -14.59 24.76
C LEU A 27 50.06 -14.85 24.55
N LEU A 28 49.55 -14.74 23.31
CA LEU A 28 49.44 -15.79 22.29
C LEU A 28 48.48 -16.96 22.60
N ARG A 29 47.25 -16.91 22.06
CA ARG A 29 46.68 -17.96 21.18
C ARG A 29 45.39 -17.47 20.49
N ALA A 30 45.48 -17.13 19.21
CA ALA A 30 44.32 -16.89 18.33
C ALA A 30 44.29 -17.95 17.21
N PRO A 31 43.09 -18.32 16.72
CA PRO A 31 42.90 -19.40 15.74
C PRO A 31 43.32 -18.99 14.33
N ALA A 32 43.70 -20.01 13.54
CA ALA A 32 44.29 -19.90 12.21
C ALA A 32 43.48 -19.04 11.23
N ALA A 33 44.20 -18.17 10.52
CA ALA A 33 43.69 -17.26 9.49
C ALA A 33 43.35 -17.98 8.18
N LEU A 34 42.25 -17.54 7.56
CA LEU A 34 41.88 -17.78 6.17
C LEU A 34 42.80 -16.94 5.24
N PRO A 35 43.22 -17.46 4.07
CA PRO A 35 44.09 -16.72 3.16
C PRO A 35 43.31 -15.67 2.34
N PRO A 36 43.98 -14.58 1.91
CA PRO A 36 43.35 -13.46 1.20
C PRO A 36 43.08 -13.75 -0.27
N SER A 37 41.99 -13.15 -0.75
CA SER A 37 41.52 -13.09 -2.14
C SER A 37 42.61 -12.58 -3.09
N ARG A 38 42.99 -13.40 -4.08
CA ARG A 38 43.87 -13.01 -5.17
C ARG A 38 43.04 -12.45 -6.33
N HIS A 39 43.39 -11.23 -6.72
CA HIS A 39 42.98 -10.57 -7.96
C HIS A 39 43.00 -11.52 -9.17
N LEU A 40 41.86 -11.61 -9.86
CA LEU A 40 41.75 -12.23 -11.18
C LEU A 40 42.45 -11.35 -12.22
N GLN A 41 43.73 -11.60 -12.46
CA GLN A 41 44.38 -11.19 -13.70
C GLN A 41 43.93 -12.12 -14.83
N ARG A 42 43.20 -11.54 -15.78
CA ARG A 42 42.78 -12.17 -17.04
C ARG A 42 44.03 -12.43 -17.89
N ARG A 43 44.65 -13.60 -17.72
CA ARG A 43 45.72 -14.08 -18.61
C ARG A 43 45.06 -14.76 -19.81
N ALA A 44 45.17 -14.14 -20.98
CA ALA A 44 44.81 -14.75 -22.24
C ALA A 44 45.68 -16.00 -22.44
N ILE A 45 45.04 -17.17 -22.51
CA ILE A 45 45.69 -18.43 -22.85
C ILE A 45 45.58 -18.55 -24.37
N ASN A 46 46.65 -18.19 -25.08
CA ASN A 46 46.87 -18.66 -26.43
C ASN A 46 47.25 -20.14 -26.35
N SER A 47 46.28 -21.04 -26.54
CA SER A 47 46.54 -22.46 -26.75
C SER A 47 46.64 -22.71 -28.25
N SER A 48 47.84 -23.02 -28.73
CA SER A 48 48.04 -23.74 -29.99
C SER A 48 47.40 -25.14 -29.91
N PRO A 49 46.79 -25.65 -30.98
CA PRO A 49 46.14 -26.96 -30.94
C PRO A 49 47.21 -28.06 -30.99
N SER A 50 47.36 -28.82 -29.91
CA SER A 50 48.10 -30.07 -29.90
C SER A 50 47.31 -31.16 -30.65
N PRO A 51 47.99 -32.13 -31.30
CA PRO A 51 47.31 -33.10 -32.16
C PRO A 51 46.42 -34.04 -31.33
N SER A 52 45.23 -34.31 -31.85
CA SER A 52 44.27 -35.27 -31.35
C SER A 52 44.88 -36.68 -31.23
N SER A 53 45.11 -37.15 -30.01
CA SER A 53 45.21 -38.58 -29.74
C SER A 53 43.79 -39.14 -29.63
N ASN A 54 43.33 -39.80 -30.69
CA ASN A 54 42.17 -40.68 -30.65
C ASN A 54 42.47 -41.89 -29.76
N ASN A 55 42.39 -41.71 -28.44
CA ASN A 55 42.30 -42.83 -27.51
C ASN A 55 40.82 -43.00 -27.19
N GLU A 56 40.15 -43.90 -27.94
CA GLU A 56 38.91 -44.47 -27.42
C GLU A 56 39.24 -45.10 -26.05
N PRO A 57 38.45 -44.81 -25.00
CA PRO A 57 38.70 -45.38 -23.69
C PRO A 57 38.69 -46.90 -23.81
N SER A 58 39.66 -47.56 -23.18
CA SER A 58 39.73 -49.01 -23.22
C SER A 58 38.44 -49.62 -22.65
N THR A 59 38.07 -50.84 -23.09
CA THR A 59 36.83 -51.51 -22.65
C THR A 59 36.74 -51.65 -21.13
N GLU A 60 37.90 -51.74 -20.46
CA GLU A 60 38.03 -51.74 -19.00
C GLU A 60 37.76 -50.37 -18.36
N GLU A 61 38.22 -49.27 -18.97
CA GLU A 61 37.93 -47.91 -18.48
C GLU A 61 36.45 -47.59 -18.62
N HIS A 62 35.80 -47.99 -19.71
CA HIS A 62 34.36 -47.88 -19.86
C HIS A 62 33.60 -48.67 -18.79
N LYS A 63 34.08 -49.86 -18.43
CA LYS A 63 33.49 -50.67 -17.36
C LYS A 63 33.62 -49.97 -16.00
N ARG A 64 34.80 -49.45 -15.65
CA ARG A 64 35.04 -48.68 -14.41
C ARG A 64 34.20 -47.41 -14.34
N LEU A 65 34.03 -46.70 -15.46
CA LEU A 65 33.19 -45.50 -15.51
C LEU A 65 31.70 -45.82 -15.32
N ARG A 66 31.23 -46.97 -15.84
CA ARG A 66 29.85 -47.45 -15.61
C ARG A 66 29.65 -47.86 -14.16
N GLU A 67 30.58 -48.61 -13.58
CA GLU A 67 30.55 -49.00 -12.15
C GLU A 67 30.54 -47.76 -11.25
N ALA A 68 31.42 -46.78 -11.50
CA ALA A 68 31.45 -45.52 -10.75
C ALA A 68 30.15 -44.68 -10.93
N ALA A 69 29.52 -44.72 -12.10
CA ALA A 69 28.24 -44.05 -12.34
C ALA A 69 27.09 -44.76 -11.61
N GLU A 70 27.11 -46.09 -11.53
CA GLU A 70 26.14 -46.88 -10.79
C GLU A 70 26.27 -46.67 -9.28
N GLU A 71 27.49 -46.64 -8.75
CA GLU A 71 27.77 -46.31 -7.35
C GLU A 71 27.27 -44.91 -6.98
N ARG A 72 27.50 -43.90 -7.84
CA ARG A 72 26.94 -42.55 -7.65
C ARG A 72 25.41 -42.57 -7.63
N ARG A 73 24.77 -43.29 -8.55
CA ARG A 73 23.30 -43.42 -8.58
C ARG A 73 22.75 -44.07 -7.31
N GLN A 74 23.41 -45.12 -6.80
CA GLN A 74 23.03 -45.76 -5.55
C GLN A 74 23.23 -44.84 -4.34
N TYR A 75 24.31 -44.06 -4.31
CA TYR A 75 24.55 -43.05 -3.28
C TYR A 75 23.43 -41.99 -3.25
N TYR A 76 23.05 -41.43 -4.42
CA TYR A 76 21.97 -40.46 -4.49
C TYR A 76 20.60 -41.04 -4.13
N LYS A 77 20.31 -42.30 -4.50
CA LYS A 77 19.07 -42.99 -4.11
C LYS A 77 18.98 -43.20 -2.59
N ARG A 78 20.07 -43.63 -1.95
CA ARG A 78 20.08 -43.79 -0.48
C ARG A 78 19.89 -42.44 0.21
N ARG A 79 20.59 -41.40 -0.26
CA ARG A 79 20.47 -40.04 0.29
C ARG A 79 19.06 -39.44 0.10
N SER A 80 18.41 -39.66 -1.05
CA SER A 80 17.05 -39.18 -1.25
C SER A 80 16.04 -39.90 -0.36
N ILE A 81 16.24 -41.21 -0.10
CA ILE A 81 15.43 -41.97 0.85
C ILE A 81 15.62 -41.44 2.27
N TYR A 82 16.85 -41.21 2.73
CA TYR A 82 17.10 -40.65 4.07
C TYR A 82 16.53 -39.24 4.23
N ASN A 83 16.67 -38.39 3.22
CA ASN A 83 16.05 -37.06 3.22
C ASN A 83 14.51 -37.15 3.24
N GLY A 84 13.93 -38.09 2.48
CA GLY A 84 12.50 -38.34 2.45
C GLY A 84 11.96 -38.82 3.80
N ILE A 85 12.65 -39.75 4.46
CA ILE A 85 12.31 -40.22 5.81
C ILE A 85 12.38 -39.07 6.81
N GLY A 86 13.44 -38.25 6.76
CA GLY A 86 13.58 -37.07 7.63
C GLY A 86 12.46 -36.05 7.43
N PHE A 87 12.06 -35.80 6.19
CA PHE A 87 10.95 -34.90 5.87
C PHE A 87 9.62 -35.43 6.42
N VAL A 88 9.29 -36.70 6.18
CA VAL A 88 8.06 -37.32 6.67
C VAL A 88 8.03 -37.35 8.20
N THR A 89 9.14 -37.72 8.83
CA THR A 89 9.25 -37.75 10.30
C THR A 89 9.09 -36.34 10.89
N GLY A 90 9.66 -35.31 10.25
CA GLY A 90 9.48 -33.91 10.66
C GLY A 90 8.04 -33.43 10.55
N MET A 91 7.35 -33.77 9.45
CA MET A 91 5.93 -33.43 9.28
C MET A 91 5.04 -34.12 10.32
N VAL A 92 5.30 -35.40 10.60
CA VAL A 92 4.57 -36.16 11.64
C VAL A 92 4.84 -35.58 13.03
N ALA A 93 6.08 -35.22 13.35
CA ALA A 93 6.42 -34.59 14.64
C ALA A 93 5.68 -33.25 14.83
N ILE A 94 5.62 -32.40 13.80
CA ILE A 94 4.86 -31.15 13.85
C ILE A 94 3.36 -31.42 14.03
N TRP A 95 2.81 -32.41 13.31
CA TRP A 95 1.40 -32.78 13.42
C TRP A 95 1.05 -33.32 14.82
N VAL A 96 1.90 -34.17 15.40
CA VAL A 96 1.73 -34.67 16.76
C VAL A 96 1.82 -33.53 17.77
N ILE A 97 2.78 -32.61 17.65
CA ILE A 97 2.87 -31.45 18.54
C ILE A 97 1.63 -30.56 18.41
N ALA A 98 1.13 -30.33 17.19
CA ALA A 98 -0.05 -29.51 16.95
C ALA A 98 -1.36 -30.12 17.49
N THR A 99 -1.41 -31.45 17.65
CA THR A 99 -2.61 -32.18 18.12
C THR A 99 -2.53 -32.61 19.58
N SER A 100 -1.33 -32.71 20.17
CA SER A 100 -1.11 -33.11 21.57
C SER A 100 -1.00 -31.93 22.54
N VAL A 101 -0.81 -30.71 22.03
CA VAL A 101 -0.87 -29.50 22.84
C VAL A 101 -2.28 -28.93 22.72
N ASP A 102 -3.05 -29.02 23.80
CA ASP A 102 -4.28 -28.24 23.95
C ASP A 102 -3.89 -26.76 24.03
N LEU A 103 -3.92 -26.09 22.88
CA LEU A 103 -3.77 -24.65 22.79
C LEU A 103 -4.92 -24.03 23.59
N PRO A 104 -4.66 -23.12 24.55
CA PRO A 104 -5.73 -22.42 25.25
C PRO A 104 -6.65 -21.76 24.19
N THR A 105 -7.96 -21.81 24.43
CA THR A 105 -8.97 -21.14 23.59
C THR A 105 -8.44 -19.78 23.18
N LYS A 106 -8.31 -19.55 21.86
CA LYS A 106 -7.81 -18.31 21.25
C LYS A 106 -8.16 -17.11 22.14
N PRO A 107 -7.21 -16.49 22.85
CA PRO A 107 -7.44 -15.13 23.26
C PRO A 107 -7.58 -14.34 21.97
N THR A 108 -8.77 -13.81 21.73
CA THR A 108 -8.99 -12.68 20.83
C THR A 108 -8.21 -11.51 21.40
N LYS A 109 -6.87 -11.51 21.22
CA LYS A 109 -5.90 -10.43 21.46
C LYS A 109 -4.50 -11.02 21.33
N LEU A 110 -3.84 -10.69 20.22
CA LEU A 110 -2.38 -10.73 20.14
C LEU A 110 -1.89 -9.43 20.78
N ASP A 111 -1.51 -9.52 22.05
CA ASP A 111 -1.04 -8.38 22.84
C ASP A 111 0.22 -7.77 22.20
N SER A 112 0.02 -6.60 21.59
CA SER A 112 1.10 -5.63 21.47
C SER A 112 1.40 -5.10 22.88
N ARG A 113 2.68 -4.97 23.22
CA ARG A 113 3.19 -4.50 24.53
C ARG A 113 2.25 -3.46 25.21
N PRO A 114 2.00 -3.57 26.53
CA PRO A 114 1.17 -2.62 27.26
C PRO A 114 1.89 -1.27 27.28
N GLY A 115 1.31 -0.30 26.60
CA GLY A 115 1.91 1.01 26.33
C GLY A 115 1.39 1.70 25.07
N TYR A 116 0.59 1.01 24.26
CA TYR A 116 0.00 1.58 23.02
C TYR A 116 -1.41 2.16 23.20
N ASP A 117 -2.19 1.72 24.20
CA ASP A 117 -3.55 2.23 24.44
C ASP A 117 -3.60 3.72 24.82
N ALA A 118 -2.51 4.28 25.33
CA ALA A 118 -2.42 5.71 25.66
C ALA A 118 -2.29 6.62 24.42
N ARG A 119 -2.09 6.07 23.21
CA ARG A 119 -1.99 6.85 21.96
C ARG A 119 -3.25 6.81 21.09
N LEU A 120 -4.24 5.99 21.47
CA LEU A 120 -5.55 5.90 20.83
C LEU A 120 -6.58 6.87 21.45
N GLN A 121 -6.18 7.61 22.49
CA GLN A 121 -6.99 8.65 23.13
C GLN A 121 -6.76 10.05 22.52
N ASP A 122 -5.85 10.18 21.56
CA ASP A 122 -5.79 11.38 20.74
C ASP A 122 -6.99 11.32 19.78
N PRO A 123 -7.82 12.38 19.67
CA PRO A 123 -8.91 12.41 18.71
C PRO A 123 -8.32 12.12 17.34
N LEU A 124 -8.92 11.15 16.63
CA LEU A 124 -8.57 10.80 15.26
C LEU A 124 -8.64 12.08 14.44
N ILE A 125 -7.50 12.73 14.18
CA ILE A 125 -7.43 13.88 13.29
C ILE A 125 -7.54 13.31 11.88
N VAL A 126 -8.79 13.09 11.46
CA VAL A 126 -9.14 12.90 10.06
C VAL A 126 -8.61 14.13 9.32
N VAL A 127 -7.89 13.90 8.23
CA VAL A 127 -7.41 14.98 7.36
C VAL A 127 -8.62 15.74 6.82
N GLY A 128 -8.90 16.89 7.43
CA GLY A 128 -10.12 17.67 7.21
C GLY A 128 -10.52 18.36 8.51
N THR A 129 -10.63 19.68 8.48
CA THR A 129 -10.98 20.50 9.64
C THR A 129 -12.36 20.12 10.18
N GLU A 130 -12.45 19.23 11.18
CA GLU A 130 -13.71 18.97 11.87
C GLU A 130 -14.14 20.20 12.68
N ARG A 131 -15.08 20.98 12.13
CA ARG A 131 -16.00 21.75 12.97
C ARG A 131 -17.28 20.93 13.12
N LYS A 132 -17.41 20.29 14.28
CA LYS A 132 -18.68 19.79 14.83
C LYS A 132 -19.75 20.90 14.69
N ALA A 133 -20.65 20.76 13.73
CA ALA A 133 -21.90 21.50 13.72
C ALA A 133 -22.94 20.70 14.51
N VAL A 134 -22.80 20.71 15.85
CA VAL A 134 -23.89 20.28 16.73
C VAL A 134 -24.86 21.46 16.83
N VAL A 135 -25.99 21.39 16.12
CA VAL A 135 -27.15 22.22 16.46
C VAL A 135 -27.81 21.57 17.68
N GLN A 136 -27.35 21.92 18.87
CA GLN A 136 -28.08 21.60 20.10
C GLN A 136 -29.12 22.70 20.34
N LYS A 137 -30.40 22.34 20.24
CA LYS A 137 -31.42 22.97 21.09
C LYS A 137 -31.16 22.47 22.52
N MET A 138 -31.19 23.39 23.48
CA MET A 138 -30.92 23.09 24.90
C MET A 138 -31.82 21.96 25.41
N GLY A 139 -31.23 20.92 25.99
CA GLY A 139 -31.90 20.08 27.00
C GLY A 139 -32.08 18.58 26.73
N GLU A 140 -31.45 17.99 25.71
CA GLU A 140 -31.58 16.54 25.44
C GLU A 140 -30.20 15.89 25.29
N ASP A 141 -30.03 14.70 25.88
CA ASP A 141 -28.77 13.95 25.91
C ASP A 141 -28.27 13.67 24.48
N ALA A 142 -26.95 13.77 24.29
CA ALA A 142 -26.31 13.61 22.99
C ALA A 142 -26.45 12.15 22.50
N GLU A 143 -27.37 11.91 21.57
CA GLU A 143 -27.38 10.66 20.81
C GLU A 143 -26.16 10.62 19.88
N GLU A 144 -25.20 9.77 20.25
CA GLU A 144 -23.99 9.44 19.49
C GLU A 144 -24.36 8.61 18.25
N ASN A 145 -24.86 9.26 17.20
CA ASN A 145 -24.98 8.62 15.89
C ASN A 145 -23.62 8.63 15.19
N THR A 146 -22.77 7.65 15.52
CA THR A 146 -21.49 7.40 14.83
C THR A 146 -21.76 6.65 13.51
N ASP A 147 -22.02 7.39 12.43
CA ASP A 147 -22.12 6.88 11.05
C ASP A 147 -20.79 6.28 10.56
N THR A 148 -20.44 5.11 11.10
CA THR A 148 -19.20 4.37 10.84
C THR A 148 -19.50 2.96 10.35
N VAL A 149 -18.63 2.45 9.48
CA VAL A 149 -18.73 1.13 8.84
C VAL A 149 -17.59 0.25 9.37
N GLU A 150 -17.92 -0.98 9.76
CA GLU A 150 -16.93 -1.94 10.24
C GLU A 150 -16.03 -2.43 9.10
N THR A 151 -14.71 -2.49 9.31
CA THR A 151 -13.76 -2.93 8.27
C THR A 151 -13.47 -4.43 8.31
N GLY A 152 -13.80 -5.10 9.41
CA GLY A 152 -13.44 -6.50 9.68
C GLY A 152 -11.96 -6.72 10.03
N THR A 153 -11.22 -5.67 10.41
CA THR A 153 -9.84 -5.79 10.93
C THR A 153 -9.73 -5.29 12.37
N SER A 154 -8.86 -5.91 13.17
CA SER A 154 -8.62 -5.47 14.55
C SER A 154 -7.83 -4.17 14.65
N THR A 155 -7.01 -3.86 13.63
CA THR A 155 -6.11 -2.70 13.66
C THR A 155 -6.82 -1.41 13.26
N VAL A 156 -7.79 -1.49 12.34
CA VAL A 156 -8.58 -0.35 11.86
C VAL A 156 -10.04 -0.75 11.99
N PRO A 157 -10.66 -0.67 13.17
CA PRO A 157 -11.97 -1.30 13.41
C PRO A 157 -13.08 -0.69 12.55
N THR A 158 -13.04 0.62 12.36
CA THR A 158 -14.10 1.39 11.72
C THR A 158 -13.58 2.32 10.63
N PHE A 159 -14.45 2.65 9.68
CA PHE A 159 -14.26 3.64 8.64
C PHE A 159 -15.48 4.58 8.66
N PRO A 160 -15.32 5.91 8.67
CA PRO A 160 -16.45 6.82 8.65
C PRO A 160 -17.17 6.76 7.29
N ARG A 161 -18.49 6.89 7.34
CA ARG A 161 -19.33 6.93 6.15
C ARG A 161 -19.18 8.26 5.40
N LEU A 162 -18.99 9.34 6.14
CA LEU A 162 -18.84 10.70 5.65
C LEU A 162 -17.50 11.27 6.11
N ILE A 163 -16.79 11.95 5.22
CA ILE A 163 -15.58 12.72 5.57
C ILE A 163 -15.66 14.10 4.94
N GLN A 164 -15.16 15.10 5.65
CA GLN A 164 -14.94 16.42 5.09
C GLN A 164 -13.48 16.52 4.69
N PHE A 165 -13.24 16.90 3.44
CA PHE A 165 -11.88 17.05 2.92
C PHE A 165 -11.86 18.25 2.00
N ASP A 166 -10.85 19.09 2.16
CA ASP A 166 -10.63 20.22 1.27
C ASP A 166 -9.14 20.36 1.00
N ASP A 167 -8.79 20.59 -0.25
CA ASP A 167 -7.41 20.86 -0.67
C ASP A 167 -7.42 22.22 -1.38
N GLU A 168 -7.16 23.26 -0.59
CA GLU A 168 -7.14 24.66 -1.03
C GLU A 168 -6.17 24.90 -2.21
N GLU A 169 -5.12 24.08 -2.33
CA GLU A 169 -4.15 24.19 -3.41
C GLU A 169 -4.69 23.58 -4.72
N MET A 170 -5.45 22.48 -4.63
CA MET A 170 -6.08 21.84 -5.81
C MET A 170 -7.30 22.60 -6.35
N ASP A 171 -8.10 23.20 -5.47
CA ASP A 171 -9.35 23.86 -5.87
C ASP A 171 -9.13 25.28 -6.43
N GLY A 172 -7.88 25.76 -6.41
CA GLY A 172 -7.51 27.10 -6.86
C GLY A 172 -7.88 28.16 -5.83
N LYS A 173 -7.01 29.16 -5.66
CA LYS A 173 -7.15 30.28 -4.69
C LYS A 173 -8.38 31.18 -4.88
N ASP A 174 -9.33 30.81 -5.74
CA ASP A 174 -10.55 31.57 -6.02
C ASP A 174 -11.70 31.25 -5.06
N LYS A 175 -11.58 30.22 -4.23
CA LYS A 175 -12.47 30.03 -3.08
C LYS A 175 -12.05 30.99 -1.97
N GLY A 176 -12.71 32.14 -1.90
CA GLY A 176 -12.56 33.08 -0.80
C GLY A 176 -12.81 32.42 0.57
N GLU A 177 -12.46 33.14 1.64
CA GLU A 177 -12.44 32.80 3.08
C GLU A 177 -13.72 32.15 3.69
N MET A 178 -14.71 31.79 2.88
CA MET A 178 -16.03 31.28 3.25
C MET A 178 -16.44 29.97 2.53
N ALA A 179 -15.52 29.25 1.89
CA ALA A 179 -15.84 27.92 1.34
C ALA A 179 -15.96 26.89 2.48
N SER A 180 -17.12 26.25 2.60
CA SER A 180 -17.29 25.09 3.47
C SER A 180 -16.50 23.90 2.91
N PRO A 181 -15.89 23.07 3.76
CA PRO A 181 -15.15 21.89 3.30
C PRO A 181 -16.07 20.97 2.51
N THR A 182 -15.54 20.35 1.44
CA THR A 182 -16.32 19.44 0.60
C THR A 182 -16.60 18.16 1.38
N GLU A 183 -17.87 17.74 1.40
CA GLU A 183 -18.29 16.48 2.00
C GLU A 183 -18.17 15.33 1.00
N TYR A 184 -17.64 14.21 1.47
CA TYR A 184 -17.40 13.01 0.69
C TYR A 184 -18.08 11.81 1.35
N GLN A 185 -18.80 11.05 0.54
CA GLN A 185 -19.54 9.86 0.94
C GLN A 185 -18.77 8.58 0.55
N LEU A 186 -18.65 7.64 1.48
CA LEU A 186 -18.04 6.34 1.27
C LEU A 186 -18.90 5.52 0.29
N MET A 187 -18.28 5.09 -0.81
CA MET A 187 -18.91 4.19 -1.81
C MET A 187 -18.64 2.72 -1.48
N GLY A 188 -17.51 2.42 -0.84
CA GLY A 188 -17.16 1.06 -0.48
C GLY A 188 -15.75 0.96 0.08
N LEU A 189 -15.48 -0.14 0.79
CA LEU A 189 -14.19 -0.40 1.43
C LEU A 189 -13.75 -1.85 1.28
N GLY A 190 -12.47 -2.11 1.47
CA GLY A 190 -11.97 -3.48 1.52
C GLY A 190 -10.52 -3.59 1.93
N ILE A 191 -10.14 -4.81 2.29
CA ILE A 191 -8.80 -5.12 2.80
C ILE A 191 -7.91 -5.63 1.65
N ARG A 192 -6.76 -4.99 1.44
CA ARG A 192 -5.68 -5.55 0.60
C ARG A 192 -5.07 -6.74 1.33
N LYS A 193 -5.01 -7.88 0.64
CA LYS A 193 -4.26 -9.06 1.07
C LYS A 193 -3.15 -9.38 0.08
N VAL A 194 -2.00 -9.83 0.58
CA VAL A 194 -0.87 -10.31 -0.22
C VAL A 194 -0.60 -11.79 0.03
N SER A 195 -0.15 -12.51 -1.02
CA SER A 195 0.22 -13.93 -1.04
C SER A 195 -0.90 -14.94 -0.75
N PHE A 196 -0.59 -16.24 -0.92
CA PHE A 196 -1.52 -17.34 -0.60
C PHE A 196 -1.95 -17.37 0.88
N LEU A 197 -1.12 -16.82 1.78
CA LEU A 197 -1.38 -16.74 3.21
C LEU A 197 -2.38 -15.65 3.59
N SER A 198 -2.92 -14.88 2.62
CA SER A 198 -3.94 -13.85 2.86
C SER A 198 -3.51 -12.79 3.88
N ILE A 199 -2.23 -12.40 3.84
CA ILE A 199 -1.65 -11.43 4.78
C ILE A 199 -2.25 -10.05 4.50
N GLN A 200 -2.92 -9.46 5.48
CA GLN A 200 -3.53 -8.13 5.38
C GLN A 200 -2.44 -7.05 5.38
N VAL A 201 -2.53 -6.09 4.46
CA VAL A 201 -1.54 -5.00 4.29
C VAL A 201 -2.14 -3.65 4.66
N TYR A 202 -3.30 -3.32 4.09
CA TYR A 202 -4.02 -2.08 4.37
C TYR A 202 -5.52 -2.26 4.15
N VAL A 203 -6.31 -1.39 4.77
CA VAL A 203 -7.72 -1.14 4.42
C VAL A 203 -7.75 0.05 3.46
N VAL A 204 -8.55 -0.04 2.41
CA VAL A 204 -8.78 1.06 1.47
C VAL A 204 -10.28 1.30 1.32
N GLY A 205 -10.70 2.57 1.34
CA GLY A 205 -12.06 2.99 1.05
C GLY A 205 -12.08 4.08 -0.02
N MET A 206 -13.04 3.99 -0.94
CA MET A 206 -13.28 5.02 -1.96
C MET A 206 -14.41 5.93 -1.51
N TYR A 207 -14.19 7.24 -1.60
CA TYR A 207 -15.21 8.24 -1.38
C TYR A 207 -15.45 9.07 -2.63
N VAL A 208 -16.68 9.57 -2.78
CA VAL A 208 -17.10 10.46 -3.86
C VAL A 208 -17.67 11.72 -3.23
N ALA A 209 -17.34 12.89 -3.77
CA ALA A 209 -17.92 14.15 -3.29
C ALA A 209 -19.44 14.10 -3.44
N THR A 210 -20.16 14.46 -2.37
CA THR A 210 -21.62 14.34 -2.32
C THR A 210 -22.32 15.08 -3.46
N ASP A 211 -21.80 16.25 -3.84
CA ASP A 211 -22.29 17.08 -4.96
C ASP A 211 -22.18 16.36 -6.32
N ASP A 212 -21.18 15.49 -6.47
CA ASP A 212 -20.81 14.89 -7.75
C ASP A 212 -21.46 13.50 -7.95
N ILE A 213 -22.13 12.94 -6.93
CA ILE A 213 -22.81 11.62 -6.97
C ILE A 213 -23.85 11.59 -8.10
N ALA A 214 -24.64 12.66 -8.26
CA ALA A 214 -25.66 12.74 -9.31
C ALA A 214 -25.04 12.70 -10.72
N GLN A 215 -23.85 13.29 -10.90
CA GLN A 215 -23.11 13.22 -12.16
C GLN A 215 -22.62 11.81 -12.43
N LEU A 216 -22.04 11.14 -11.41
CA LEU A 216 -21.58 9.77 -11.49
C LEU A 216 -22.72 8.81 -11.87
N GLN A 217 -23.88 8.92 -11.20
CA GLN A 217 -25.07 8.11 -11.50
C GLN A 217 -25.51 8.29 -12.96
N ARG A 218 -25.65 9.54 -13.44
CA ARG A 218 -26.09 9.81 -14.83
C ARG A 218 -25.16 9.17 -15.84
N THR A 219 -23.85 9.25 -15.63
CA THR A 219 -22.86 8.69 -16.57
C THR A 219 -22.93 7.16 -16.60
N LEU A 220 -23.11 6.52 -15.44
CA LEU A 220 -23.26 5.07 -15.35
C LEU A 220 -24.55 4.59 -16.02
N ILE A 221 -25.68 5.27 -15.78
CA ILE A 221 -26.99 4.92 -16.36
C ILE A 221 -26.93 5.05 -17.89
N LYS A 222 -26.43 6.18 -18.39
CA LYS A 222 -26.30 6.46 -19.83
C LYS A 222 -25.41 5.46 -20.57
N LYS A 223 -24.50 4.77 -19.87
CA LYS A 223 -23.63 3.76 -20.46
C LYS A 223 -24.38 2.46 -20.80
N ILE A 224 -25.48 2.18 -20.10
CA ILE A 224 -26.33 1.01 -20.35
C ILE A 224 -27.48 1.37 -21.27
N ASP A 225 -28.25 2.38 -20.87
CA ASP A 225 -29.35 2.90 -21.67
C ASP A 225 -29.18 4.43 -21.79
N PRO A 226 -28.89 4.94 -23.01
CA PRO A 226 -28.76 6.37 -23.26
C PRO A 226 -29.99 7.21 -22.90
N ILE A 227 -31.17 6.59 -22.81
CA ILE A 227 -32.45 7.27 -22.59
C ILE A 227 -32.89 7.18 -21.11
N ALA A 228 -32.49 6.14 -20.39
CA ALA A 228 -32.96 5.90 -19.03
C ALA A 228 -32.45 6.94 -18.02
N THR A 229 -33.27 7.20 -17.00
CA THR A 229 -32.92 8.07 -15.85
C THR A 229 -32.69 7.27 -14.56
N THR A 230 -33.03 5.98 -14.55
CA THR A 230 -32.86 5.00 -13.47
C THR A 230 -32.73 3.61 -14.09
N LEU A 231 -32.03 2.67 -13.44
CA LEU A 231 -31.92 1.30 -13.93
C LEU A 231 -32.99 0.39 -13.33
N VAL A 232 -33.54 -0.50 -14.16
CA VAL A 232 -34.42 -1.59 -13.70
C VAL A 232 -33.57 -2.76 -13.19
N ALA A 233 -34.14 -3.66 -12.36
CA ALA A 233 -33.42 -4.77 -11.73
C ALA A 233 -32.56 -5.63 -12.69
N GLY A 234 -33.02 -5.91 -13.91
CA GLY A 234 -32.23 -6.67 -14.90
C GLY A 234 -31.06 -5.88 -15.52
N GLU A 235 -31.23 -4.56 -15.66
CA GLU A 235 -30.17 -3.66 -16.14
C GLU A 235 -29.09 -3.44 -15.08
N LYS A 236 -29.47 -3.48 -13.80
CA LYS A 236 -28.55 -3.43 -12.65
C LYS A 236 -27.58 -4.61 -12.67
N ASP A 237 -28.09 -5.83 -12.80
CA ASP A 237 -27.24 -7.01 -12.81
C ASP A 237 -26.28 -6.98 -14.00
N THR A 238 -26.78 -6.50 -15.15
CA THR A 238 -25.95 -6.24 -16.32
C THR A 238 -24.86 -5.20 -16.04
N LEU A 239 -25.16 -4.07 -15.38
CA LEU A 239 -24.17 -3.06 -15.00
C LEU A 239 -23.08 -3.65 -14.11
N LYS A 240 -23.52 -4.38 -13.08
CA LYS A 240 -22.65 -4.98 -12.08
C LYS A 240 -21.71 -6.00 -12.74
N GLU A 241 -22.23 -6.84 -13.62
CA GLU A 241 -21.41 -7.79 -14.39
C GLU A 241 -20.37 -7.07 -15.25
N ARG A 242 -20.77 -6.03 -15.99
CA ARG A 242 -19.83 -5.24 -16.81
C ARG A 242 -18.74 -4.55 -15.99
N LEU A 243 -19.10 -3.95 -14.85
CA LEU A 243 -18.13 -3.31 -13.95
C LEU A 243 -17.17 -4.32 -13.30
N MET A 244 -17.62 -5.56 -13.10
CA MET A 244 -16.82 -6.65 -12.53
C MET A 244 -15.99 -7.40 -13.57
N ASP A 245 -16.34 -7.31 -14.86
CA ASP A 245 -15.51 -7.84 -15.93
C ASP A 245 -14.14 -7.11 -15.98
N PRO A 246 -13.01 -7.83 -16.16
CA PRO A 246 -11.70 -7.20 -16.20
C PRO A 246 -11.46 -6.24 -17.36
N LYS A 247 -12.08 -6.48 -18.53
CA LYS A 247 -11.87 -5.67 -19.74
C LYS A 247 -12.97 -4.62 -19.87
N GLU A 248 -14.23 -5.04 -19.85
CA GLU A 248 -15.35 -4.10 -19.99
C GLU A 248 -15.39 -3.12 -18.82
N GLY A 249 -15.10 -3.60 -17.60
CA GLY A 249 -15.02 -2.73 -16.43
C GLY A 249 -13.90 -1.71 -16.55
N GLU A 250 -12.77 -2.08 -17.13
CA GLU A 250 -11.66 -1.15 -17.39
C GLU A 250 -12.08 -0.06 -18.39
N GLU A 251 -12.78 -0.42 -19.47
CA GLU A 251 -13.31 0.54 -20.45
C GLU A 251 -14.37 1.48 -19.85
N VAL A 252 -15.31 0.93 -19.07
CA VAL A 252 -16.37 1.71 -18.42
C VAL A 252 -15.77 2.70 -17.42
N TRP A 253 -14.87 2.25 -16.55
CA TRP A 253 -14.21 3.13 -15.58
C TRP A 253 -13.31 4.16 -16.26
N ASN A 254 -12.57 3.77 -17.31
CA ASN A 254 -11.73 4.69 -18.07
C ASN A 254 -12.58 5.81 -18.70
N HIS A 255 -13.75 5.46 -19.26
CA HIS A 255 -14.70 6.44 -19.77
C HIS A 255 -15.25 7.35 -18.68
N ILE A 256 -15.66 6.82 -17.53
CA ILE A 256 -16.20 7.62 -16.42
C ILE A 256 -15.14 8.61 -15.93
N LEU A 257 -13.92 8.14 -15.69
CA LEU A 257 -12.84 8.97 -15.14
C LEU A 257 -12.40 10.06 -16.13
N SER A 258 -12.40 9.78 -17.44
CA SER A 258 -12.00 10.77 -18.47
C SER A 258 -13.11 11.74 -18.86
N SER A 259 -14.38 11.31 -18.86
CA SER A 259 -15.51 12.12 -19.31
C SER A 259 -16.19 12.93 -18.21
N THR A 260 -15.95 12.59 -16.94
CA THR A 260 -16.59 13.24 -15.81
C THR A 260 -15.60 14.01 -14.95
N SER A 261 -16.12 15.06 -14.31
CA SER A 261 -15.40 15.90 -13.38
C SER A 261 -15.64 15.51 -11.92
N VAL A 262 -15.89 14.23 -11.66
CA VAL A 262 -16.24 13.74 -10.32
C VAL A 262 -15.00 13.75 -9.43
N ARG A 263 -15.10 14.46 -8.30
CA ARG A 263 -14.08 14.48 -7.25
C ARG A 263 -14.18 13.21 -6.42
N THR A 264 -13.05 12.55 -6.21
CA THR A 264 -12.99 11.26 -5.51
C THR A 264 -11.76 11.15 -4.65
N LEU A 265 -11.87 10.35 -3.58
CA LEU A 265 -10.78 10.12 -2.64
C LEU A 265 -10.58 8.62 -2.44
N PHE A 266 -9.32 8.19 -2.33
CA PHE A 266 -8.98 6.90 -1.73
C PHE A 266 -8.32 7.13 -0.39
N ARG A 267 -8.97 6.68 0.68
CA ARG A 267 -8.38 6.63 2.03
C ARG A 267 -7.78 5.26 2.26
N ILE A 268 -6.49 5.21 2.55
CA ILE A 268 -5.68 4.02 2.73
C ILE A 268 -5.12 4.04 4.15
N VAL A 269 -5.40 2.98 4.92
CA VAL A 269 -4.90 2.84 6.30
C VAL A 269 -4.13 1.52 6.42
N PRO A 270 -2.79 1.55 6.57
CA PRO A 270 -1.99 0.35 6.72
C PRO A 270 -2.33 -0.37 8.03
N VAL A 271 -2.50 -1.69 7.95
CA VAL A 271 -2.65 -2.54 9.16
C VAL A 271 -1.29 -3.06 9.65
N ARG A 272 -0.23 -2.76 8.90
CA ARG A 272 1.17 -3.10 9.17
C ARG A 272 2.06 -1.94 8.73
N ASP A 273 3.26 -1.89 9.29
CA ASP A 273 4.25 -0.89 8.90
C ASP A 273 4.66 -1.12 7.44
N THR A 274 4.70 -0.04 6.66
CA THR A 274 5.13 -0.02 5.27
C THR A 274 5.97 1.23 5.03
N ASP A 275 6.41 1.48 3.80
CA ASP A 275 7.17 2.69 3.49
C ASP A 275 6.72 3.29 2.17
N PHE A 276 6.99 4.59 2.01
CA PHE A 276 6.63 5.31 0.78
C PHE A 276 7.34 4.75 -0.45
N GLY A 277 8.50 4.10 -0.29
CA GLY A 277 9.21 3.45 -1.40
C GLY A 277 8.41 2.29 -2.00
N HIS A 278 7.87 1.41 -1.15
CA HIS A 278 7.02 0.30 -1.58
C HIS A 278 5.73 0.79 -2.23
N MET A 279 5.11 1.85 -1.68
CA MET A 279 3.90 2.44 -2.25
C MET A 279 4.19 3.10 -3.60
N ARG A 280 5.24 3.91 -3.69
CA ARG A 280 5.73 4.52 -4.92
C ARG A 280 5.92 3.48 -6.01
N ASP A 281 6.68 2.43 -5.71
CA ASP A 281 7.04 1.42 -6.72
C ASP A 281 5.79 0.65 -7.20
N ALA A 282 4.80 0.44 -6.33
CA ALA A 282 3.51 -0.13 -6.70
C ALA A 282 2.72 0.81 -7.64
N TYR A 283 2.61 2.10 -7.29
CA TYR A 283 1.88 3.10 -8.07
C TYR A 283 2.54 3.38 -9.41
N VAL A 284 3.85 3.57 -9.45
CA VAL A 284 4.62 3.73 -10.70
C VAL A 284 4.46 2.50 -11.58
N ARG A 285 4.47 1.28 -11.02
CA ARG A 285 4.22 0.06 -11.79
C ARG A 285 2.82 0.04 -12.38
N ALA A 286 1.80 0.43 -11.62
CA ALA A 286 0.41 0.51 -12.10
C ALA A 286 0.28 1.51 -13.26
N VAL A 287 0.84 2.71 -13.10
CA VAL A 287 0.86 3.77 -14.12
C VAL A 287 1.62 3.32 -15.37
N THR A 288 2.80 2.72 -15.20
CA THR A 288 3.60 2.18 -16.33
C THR A 288 2.89 1.03 -17.05
N ALA A 289 2.13 0.20 -16.32
CA ALA A 289 1.36 -0.88 -16.93
C ALA A 289 0.24 -0.32 -17.83
N GLN A 290 -0.41 0.77 -17.44
CA GLN A 290 -1.40 1.46 -18.28
C GLN A 290 -0.77 2.11 -19.49
N ALA A 291 0.37 2.79 -19.32
CA ALA A 291 1.10 3.40 -20.43
C ALA A 291 1.53 2.37 -21.50
N ARG A 292 1.84 1.14 -21.09
CA ARG A 292 2.17 0.05 -22.03
C ARG A 292 0.96 -0.47 -22.81
N LYS A 293 -0.25 -0.38 -22.24
CA LYS A 293 -1.49 -0.78 -22.94
C LYS A 293 -1.89 0.25 -23.98
N ASN A 294 -1.71 1.54 -23.68
CA ASN A 294 -2.13 2.66 -24.51
C ASN A 294 -0.93 3.57 -24.87
N PRO A 295 0.05 3.10 -25.66
CA PRO A 295 1.28 3.85 -25.91
C PRO A 295 1.06 5.19 -26.63
N GLU A 296 0.02 5.30 -27.45
CA GLU A 296 -0.29 6.53 -28.19
C GLU A 296 -0.74 7.68 -27.27
N GLU A 297 -1.42 7.36 -26.17
CA GLU A 297 -1.96 8.36 -25.23
C GLU A 297 -0.94 8.73 -24.13
N PHE A 298 -0.04 7.81 -23.77
CA PHE A 298 0.90 7.95 -22.65
C PHE A 298 2.37 8.14 -23.10
N GLY A 299 2.61 8.28 -24.40
CA GLY A 299 3.95 8.32 -24.99
C GLY A 299 4.61 9.70 -25.10
N ASP A 300 4.06 10.73 -24.45
CA ASP A 300 4.56 12.12 -24.54
C ASP A 300 5.56 12.46 -23.43
N ASP A 301 6.36 13.50 -23.69
CA ASP A 301 7.37 13.98 -22.73
C ASP A 301 6.74 14.51 -21.43
N LYS A 302 5.52 15.08 -21.52
CA LYS A 302 4.76 15.55 -20.36
C LYS A 302 4.46 14.40 -19.41
N PHE A 303 3.99 13.25 -19.90
CA PHE A 303 3.72 12.10 -19.05
C PHE A 303 4.98 11.60 -18.33
N GLY A 304 6.12 11.61 -19.01
CA GLY A 304 7.41 11.28 -18.39
C GLY A 304 7.74 12.18 -17.18
N GLN A 305 7.47 13.48 -17.29
CA GLN A 305 7.61 14.45 -16.19
C GLN A 305 6.61 14.18 -15.07
N SER A 306 5.33 13.98 -15.41
CA SER A 306 4.28 13.65 -14.44
C SER A 306 4.61 12.37 -13.65
N VAL A 307 5.21 11.35 -14.28
CA VAL A 307 5.65 10.12 -13.60
C VAL A 307 6.83 10.39 -12.66
N ALA A 308 7.70 11.34 -12.99
CA ALA A 308 8.77 11.78 -12.09
C ALA A 308 8.23 12.55 -10.88
N GLU A 309 7.21 13.40 -11.08
CA GLU A 309 6.51 14.10 -10.00
C GLU A 309 5.81 13.11 -9.06
N LEU A 310 5.11 12.11 -9.59
CA LEU A 310 4.52 11.03 -8.80
C LEU A 310 5.58 10.29 -7.95
N LYS A 311 6.78 10.06 -8.49
CA LYS A 311 7.89 9.45 -7.74
C LYS A 311 8.38 10.37 -6.62
N ALA A 312 8.43 11.67 -6.87
CA ALA A 312 8.89 12.66 -5.90
C ALA A 312 7.91 12.81 -4.73
N MET A 313 6.59 12.74 -4.98
CA MET A 313 5.55 12.75 -3.94
C MET A 313 5.76 11.65 -2.89
N PHE A 314 6.08 10.45 -3.36
CA PHE A 314 6.34 9.29 -2.50
C PHE A 314 7.85 9.07 -2.33
N GLY A 315 8.48 10.04 -1.66
CA GLY A 315 9.92 10.04 -1.37
C GLY A 315 10.36 8.96 -0.37
N HIS A 316 11.31 9.29 0.49
CA HIS A 316 11.76 8.39 1.55
C HIS A 316 10.97 8.65 2.84
N GLY A 317 10.50 7.58 3.47
CA GLY A 317 9.82 7.67 4.76
C GLY A 317 9.03 6.41 5.07
N ASN A 318 8.77 6.20 6.35
CA ASN A 318 7.98 5.08 6.85
C ASN A 318 6.51 5.52 6.96
N VAL A 319 5.60 4.61 6.64
CA VAL A 319 4.16 4.73 6.84
C VAL A 319 3.78 3.69 7.90
N PRO A 320 3.75 4.09 9.19
CA PRO A 320 3.43 3.18 10.28
C PRO A 320 2.01 2.64 10.18
N LYS A 321 1.77 1.49 10.81
CA LYS A 321 0.40 0.96 10.97
C LYS A 321 -0.54 2.00 11.61
N GLY A 322 -1.76 2.08 11.10
CA GLY A 322 -2.81 2.98 11.58
C GLY A 322 -2.70 4.43 11.08
N ARG A 323 -1.62 4.82 10.38
CA ARG A 323 -1.49 6.16 9.81
C ARG A 323 -2.14 6.26 8.45
N GLU A 324 -2.94 7.29 8.27
CA GLU A 324 -3.80 7.40 7.09
C GLU A 324 -3.07 8.08 5.93
N LEU A 325 -3.27 7.55 4.74
CA LEU A 325 -2.88 8.17 3.49
C LEU A 325 -4.16 8.42 2.68
N VAL A 326 -4.35 9.65 2.23
CA VAL A 326 -5.45 10.04 1.35
C VAL A 326 -4.88 10.38 -0.03
N LEU A 327 -5.37 9.71 -1.06
CA LEU A 327 -5.16 10.08 -2.45
C LEU A 327 -6.40 10.85 -2.91
N ALA A 328 -6.22 12.11 -3.27
CA ALA A 328 -7.29 12.97 -3.74
C ALA A 328 -7.21 13.17 -5.25
N ARG A 329 -8.32 12.97 -5.95
CA ARG A 329 -8.47 13.30 -7.36
C ARG A 329 -9.45 14.44 -7.51
N SER A 330 -8.97 15.55 -8.06
CA SER A 330 -9.81 16.70 -8.43
C SER A 330 -10.69 16.38 -9.64
N GLY A 331 -11.74 17.17 -9.84
CA GLY A 331 -12.61 17.06 -11.01
C GLY A 331 -11.88 17.29 -12.34
N LYS A 332 -10.75 18.01 -12.33
CA LYS A 332 -9.89 18.18 -13.53
C LYS A 332 -8.95 16.98 -13.78
N GLY A 333 -8.90 16.03 -12.85
CA GLY A 333 -8.02 14.87 -12.93
C GLY A 333 -6.63 15.06 -12.31
N ALA A 334 -6.33 16.21 -11.71
CA ALA A 334 -5.12 16.35 -10.91
C ALA A 334 -5.15 15.39 -9.69
N LEU A 335 -3.98 14.94 -9.26
CA LEU A 335 -3.78 14.00 -8.16
C LEU A 335 -2.99 14.67 -7.04
N ALA A 336 -3.55 14.73 -5.82
CA ALA A 336 -2.81 15.08 -4.62
C ALA A 336 -2.73 13.90 -3.64
N ALA A 337 -1.68 13.87 -2.82
CA ALA A 337 -1.55 12.90 -1.76
C ALA A 337 -1.29 13.57 -0.41
N TRP A 338 -2.00 13.10 0.61
CA TRP A 338 -1.94 13.60 1.98
C TRP A 338 -1.64 12.45 2.93
N PHE A 339 -0.78 12.70 3.92
CA PHE A 339 -0.38 11.72 4.90
C PHE A 339 -0.56 12.25 6.32
N ASP A 340 -1.16 11.47 7.20
CA ASP A 340 -1.18 11.76 8.63
C ASP A 340 0.19 11.47 9.26
N ALA A 341 0.97 12.52 9.50
CA ALA A 341 2.25 12.44 10.21
C ALA A 341 2.08 12.39 11.75
N GLY A 342 0.84 12.29 12.23
CA GLY A 342 0.48 12.18 13.63
C GLY A 342 0.60 13.48 14.39
N LYS A 343 1.66 13.63 15.19
CA LYS A 343 1.82 14.84 16.02
C LYS A 343 2.00 16.11 15.19
N ALA A 344 2.50 15.97 13.96
CA ALA A 344 2.63 17.07 13.02
C ALA A 344 1.32 17.37 12.27
N GLY A 345 0.28 16.54 12.45
CA GLY A 345 -0.96 16.61 11.71
C GLY A 345 -0.85 16.11 10.27
N PRO A 346 -1.88 16.39 9.45
CA PRO A 346 -1.88 16.06 8.03
C PRO A 346 -0.81 16.85 7.27
N GLN A 347 0.00 16.13 6.50
CA GLN A 347 1.03 16.68 5.63
C GLN A 347 0.72 16.38 4.16
N ARG A 348 0.71 17.41 3.33
CA ARG A 348 0.64 17.27 1.87
C ARG A 348 1.98 16.72 1.35
N LEU A 349 1.93 15.60 0.63
CA LEU A 349 3.12 14.97 0.04
C LEU A 349 3.47 15.58 -1.33
N GLY A 350 2.46 16.07 -2.04
CA GLY A 350 2.61 16.78 -3.31
C GLY A 350 1.39 16.60 -4.22
N GLU A 351 1.54 17.06 -5.45
CA GLU A 351 0.49 17.08 -6.47
C GLU A 351 1.06 16.76 -7.85
N VAL A 352 0.25 16.15 -8.71
CA VAL A 352 0.53 15.96 -10.14
C VAL A 352 -0.66 16.43 -10.96
N ASP A 353 -0.45 17.41 -11.82
CA ASP A 353 -1.47 17.95 -12.73
C ASP A 353 -1.49 17.19 -14.08
N ASP A 354 -1.77 15.89 -13.99
CA ASP A 354 -1.96 15.01 -15.15
C ASP A 354 -3.06 13.98 -14.89
N GLU A 355 -4.18 14.15 -15.60
CA GLU A 355 -5.36 13.29 -15.51
C GLU A 355 -5.04 11.83 -15.83
N ARG A 356 -4.06 11.57 -16.69
CA ARG A 356 -3.67 10.20 -17.06
C ARG A 356 -3.06 9.44 -15.90
N ILE A 357 -2.36 10.14 -14.99
CA ILE A 357 -1.77 9.53 -13.80
C ILE A 357 -2.84 9.20 -12.78
N SER A 358 -3.74 10.14 -12.49
CA SER A 358 -4.85 9.88 -11.57
C SER A 358 -5.75 8.78 -12.11
N ARG A 359 -6.07 8.78 -13.41
CA ARG A 359 -6.88 7.74 -14.05
C ARG A 359 -6.23 6.37 -13.97
N ALA A 360 -4.95 6.25 -14.30
CA ALA A 360 -4.24 4.98 -14.22
C ALA A 360 -4.18 4.45 -12.77
N LEU A 361 -4.01 5.34 -11.79
CA LEU A 361 -4.00 4.97 -10.37
C LEU A 361 -5.40 4.56 -9.87
N TRP A 362 -6.46 5.22 -10.32
CA TRP A 362 -7.84 4.83 -9.97
C TRP A 362 -8.21 3.48 -10.59
N LEU A 363 -7.85 3.26 -11.85
CA LEU A 363 -8.02 1.96 -12.51
C LEU A 363 -7.32 0.85 -11.73
N HIS A 364 -6.15 1.11 -11.13
CA HIS A 364 -5.47 0.12 -10.29
C HIS A 364 -6.34 -0.42 -9.14
N TYR A 365 -7.25 0.39 -8.60
CA TYR A 365 -8.17 -0.01 -7.53
C TYR A 365 -9.54 -0.48 -8.03
N LEU A 366 -10.00 0.01 -9.18
CA LEU A 366 -11.37 -0.18 -9.66
C LEU A 366 -11.53 -1.28 -10.70
N ALA A 367 -10.53 -1.53 -11.56
CA ALA A 367 -10.71 -2.38 -12.72
C ALA A 367 -9.41 -3.04 -13.23
N GLY A 368 -9.56 -3.95 -14.20
CA GLY A 368 -8.46 -4.67 -14.83
C GLY A 368 -8.20 -6.05 -14.24
N ASN A 369 -7.24 -6.77 -14.82
CA ASN A 369 -6.90 -8.15 -14.44
C ASN A 369 -6.21 -8.26 -13.07
N HIS A 370 -5.56 -7.19 -12.62
CA HIS A 370 -4.73 -7.18 -11.41
C HIS A 370 -5.08 -5.99 -10.55
N VAL A 371 -6.21 -6.10 -9.85
CA VAL A 371 -6.72 -5.05 -8.99
C VAL A 371 -5.96 -5.02 -7.67
N ALA A 372 -5.75 -3.81 -7.15
CA ALA A 372 -5.17 -3.58 -5.85
C ALA A 372 -6.04 -4.18 -4.74
N SER A 373 -7.37 -4.19 -4.80
CA SER A 373 -8.14 -4.90 -3.78
C SER A 373 -9.45 -5.41 -4.37
N GLU A 374 -9.54 -6.71 -4.60
CA GLU A 374 -10.77 -7.35 -5.08
C GLU A 374 -11.93 -7.16 -4.10
N ALA A 375 -11.62 -7.15 -2.80
CA ALA A 375 -12.63 -6.88 -1.76
C ALA A 375 -13.15 -5.45 -1.87
N ALA A 376 -12.27 -4.47 -2.05
CA ALA A 376 -12.67 -3.07 -2.20
C ALA A 376 -13.43 -2.86 -3.50
N ARG A 377 -12.97 -3.43 -4.63
CA ARG A 377 -13.66 -3.36 -5.92
C ARG A 377 -15.10 -3.83 -5.82
N LYS A 378 -15.33 -5.02 -5.23
CA LYS A 378 -16.68 -5.57 -5.03
C LYS A 378 -17.54 -4.63 -4.19
N SER A 379 -17.04 -4.20 -3.04
CA SER A 379 -17.77 -3.31 -2.15
C SER A 379 -18.09 -1.96 -2.79
N ILE A 380 -17.16 -1.39 -3.56
CA ILE A 380 -17.36 -0.12 -4.28
C ILE A 380 -18.43 -0.27 -5.36
N VAL A 381 -18.38 -1.35 -6.14
CA VAL A 381 -19.41 -1.63 -7.15
C VAL A 381 -20.77 -1.81 -6.48
N ASP A 382 -20.85 -2.56 -5.39
CA ASP A 382 -22.09 -2.78 -4.64
C ASP A 382 -22.67 -1.47 -4.09
N GLY A 383 -21.86 -0.61 -3.49
CA GLY A 383 -22.32 0.69 -2.99
C GLY A 383 -22.76 1.63 -4.10
N ILE A 384 -22.05 1.65 -5.24
CA ILE A 384 -22.49 2.42 -6.42
C ILE A 384 -23.84 1.93 -6.93
N MET A 385 -24.09 0.61 -6.94
CA MET A 385 -25.39 0.08 -7.35
C MET A 385 -26.52 0.57 -6.43
N GLU A 386 -26.28 0.66 -5.12
CA GLU A 386 -27.26 1.23 -4.16
C GLU A 386 -27.63 2.68 -4.51
N PHE A 387 -26.65 3.48 -4.96
CA PHE A 387 -26.92 4.85 -5.41
C PHE A 387 -27.66 4.88 -6.74
N VAL A 388 -27.31 4.05 -7.71
CA VAL A 388 -27.93 4.05 -9.05
C VAL A 388 -29.39 3.55 -9.03
N GLU A 389 -29.77 2.78 -8.01
CA GLU A 389 -31.16 2.37 -7.78
C GLU A 389 -32.10 3.54 -7.45
N ARG A 390 -31.55 4.65 -6.93
CA ARG A 390 -32.35 5.81 -6.54
C ARG A 390 -32.48 6.78 -7.71
N PRO A 391 -33.62 7.49 -7.85
CA PRO A 391 -33.74 8.56 -8.82
C PRO A 391 -32.63 9.60 -8.63
N VAL A 392 -32.02 10.01 -9.73
CA VAL A 392 -30.93 10.98 -9.70
C VAL A 392 -31.37 12.27 -9.01
N GLY A 393 -30.61 12.72 -8.01
CA GLY A 393 -30.92 13.91 -7.21
C GLY A 393 -31.56 13.61 -5.85
N THR A 394 -31.83 12.33 -5.54
CA THR A 394 -32.29 11.92 -4.21
C THR A 394 -31.08 11.61 -3.30
N VAL A 395 -30.27 12.63 -2.99
CA VAL A 395 -29.27 12.51 -1.93
C VAL A 395 -29.99 12.74 -0.60
N ALA A 396 -30.52 11.67 -0.03
CA ALA A 396 -31.08 11.74 1.32
C ALA A 396 -29.92 11.88 2.31
N THR A 397 -29.73 13.07 2.87
CA THR A 397 -29.42 13.19 4.30
C THR A 397 -30.34 12.23 5.03
N GLN A 398 -29.80 11.12 5.52
CA GLN A 398 -30.54 10.19 6.38
C GLN A 398 -30.85 10.92 7.69
N VAL A 399 -32.01 11.56 7.77
CA VAL A 399 -32.59 11.94 9.06
C VAL A 399 -33.27 10.67 9.58
N HIS A 400 -32.57 9.91 10.42
CA HIS A 400 -33.24 8.90 11.23
C HIS A 400 -33.90 9.62 12.42
N VAL A 401 -35.20 9.36 12.57
CA VAL A 401 -36.03 9.71 13.74
C VAL A 401 -35.79 8.69 14.84
#